data_AF-A0A538U703-F1
#
_entry.id   AF-A0A538U703-F1
#
_cell.length_a   1.000
_cell.length_b   1.000
_cell.length_c   1.000
_cell.angle_alpha   90.00
_cell.angle_beta   90.00
_cell.angle_gamma   90.00
#
_symmetry.space_group_name_H-M   'P 1'
#
loop_
_entity.id
_entity.type
_entity.pdbx_description
1 polymer ?
#
loop_
_entity_poly.entity_id
_entity_poly.type
_entity_poly.pdbx_seq_one_letter_code
_entity_poly.pdbx_strand_id
1 'polypeptide(L)'
;MSHDWRNPERVAPWKPRHRFRTTEAGIVAAARYREMMSAAQRAQDARVALDEAKQEWASSLGVRSGDGILLEEMAGGAVSLADLQPTLEACNLTLREARGVLDRLIAAGLIEPLEGITQDRWSPRSSP
;
A
#
# COMPACT_ATOMS: atom_id res chain seq x y z
N MET A 1 0.77 14.56 -11.45
CA MET A 1 -0.69 14.50 -11.26
C MET A 1 -0.94 14.03 -9.84
N SER A 2 -1.65 14.80 -9.01
CA SER A 2 -2.01 14.36 -7.64
C SER A 2 -3.12 13.33 -7.73
N HIS A 3 -2.82 12.07 -7.41
CA HIS A 3 -3.81 11.02 -7.29
C HIS A 3 -4.59 11.24 -5.98
N ASP A 4 -5.82 11.72 -6.11
CA ASP A 4 -6.73 11.94 -4.98
C ASP A 4 -7.30 10.60 -4.51
N TRP A 5 -6.56 9.93 -3.63
CA TRP A 5 -6.94 8.66 -3.02
C TRP A 5 -8.19 8.77 -2.12
N ARG A 6 -8.63 9.99 -1.78
CA ARG A 6 -9.88 10.22 -1.02
C ARG A 6 -11.12 10.04 -1.88
N ASN A 7 -10.96 10.00 -3.21
CA ASN A 7 -12.04 9.64 -4.13
C ASN A 7 -11.96 8.14 -4.50
N PRO A 8 -12.81 7.26 -3.91
CA PRO A 8 -12.80 5.82 -4.17
C PRO A 8 -13.13 5.45 -5.63
N GLU A 9 -13.64 6.39 -6.43
CA GLU A 9 -13.94 6.17 -7.86
C GLU A 9 -12.70 6.30 -8.76
N ARG A 10 -11.57 6.84 -8.27
CA ARG A 10 -10.37 7.11 -9.08
C ARG A 10 -9.15 6.31 -8.62
N VAL A 11 -9.33 5.02 -8.36
CA VAL A 11 -8.22 4.09 -8.10
C VAL A 11 -7.45 3.84 -9.39
N ALA A 12 -6.12 3.95 -9.36
CA ALA A 12 -5.31 3.71 -10.56
C ALA A 12 -5.47 2.26 -11.05
N PRO A 13 -5.58 2.04 -12.38
CA PRO A 13 -5.83 0.71 -12.93
C PRO A 13 -4.53 -0.11 -13.00
N TRP A 14 -3.93 -0.40 -11.85
CA TRP A 14 -2.72 -1.21 -11.77
C TRP A 14 -2.98 -2.62 -12.35
N LYS A 15 -2.15 -3.02 -13.33
CA LYS A 15 -2.15 -4.37 -13.86
C LYS A 15 -1.62 -5.33 -12.79
N PRO A 16 -2.12 -6.58 -12.69
CA PRO A 16 -1.67 -7.54 -11.67
C PRO A 16 -0.15 -7.77 -11.64
N ARG A 17 0.51 -7.72 -12.81
CA ARG A 17 1.97 -7.92 -12.97
C ARG A 17 2.79 -6.63 -12.90
N HIS A 18 2.15 -5.47 -12.72
CA HIS A 18 2.89 -4.22 -12.58
C HIS A 18 3.70 -4.28 -11.29
N ARG A 19 4.98 -3.88 -11.37
CA ARG A 19 5.92 -4.03 -10.27
C ARG A 19 6.08 -2.74 -9.49
N PHE A 20 6.26 -2.88 -8.20
CA PHE A 20 6.52 -1.82 -7.25
C PHE A 20 7.78 -2.16 -6.45
N ARG A 21 8.49 -1.14 -5.97
CA ARG A 21 9.53 -1.30 -4.97
C ARG A 21 9.11 -0.61 -3.68
N THR A 22 9.44 -1.23 -2.56
CA THR A 22 9.33 -0.61 -1.23
C THR A 22 10.46 0.40 -1.08
N THR A 23 10.14 1.63 -0.66
CA THR A 23 11.15 2.67 -0.40
C THR A 23 11.84 2.40 0.94
N GLU A 24 12.93 3.13 1.23
CA GLU A 24 13.55 3.07 2.57
C GLU A 24 12.56 3.44 3.67
N ALA A 25 11.75 4.49 3.45
CA ALA A 25 10.68 4.88 4.36
C ALA A 25 9.63 3.77 4.51
N GLY A 26 9.28 3.07 3.43
CA GLY A 26 8.38 1.91 3.46
C GLY A 26 8.93 0.74 4.26
N ILE A 27 10.22 0.43 4.13
CA ILE A 27 10.89 -0.64 4.90
C ILE A 27 10.85 -0.31 6.40
N VAL A 28 11.18 0.92 6.77
CA VAL A 28 11.11 1.39 8.17
C VAL A 28 9.67 1.34 8.69
N ALA A 29 8.70 1.80 7.90
CA ALA A 29 7.28 1.75 8.26
C ALA A 29 6.77 0.31 8.44
N ALA A 30 7.20 -0.63 7.60
CA ALA A 30 6.86 -2.05 7.72
C ALA A 30 7.48 -2.68 8.97
N ALA A 31 8.74 -2.36 9.29
CA ALA A 31 9.39 -2.82 10.51
C ALA A 31 8.64 -2.32 11.76
N ARG A 32 8.30 -1.02 11.78
CA ARG A 32 7.51 -0.43 12.87
C ARG A 32 6.13 -1.07 13.00
N TYR A 33 5.44 -1.36 11.88
CA TYR A 33 4.17 -2.08 11.89
C TYR A 33 4.31 -3.43 12.61
N ARG A 34 5.29 -4.25 12.22
CA ARG A 34 5.56 -5.57 12.82
C ARG A 34 5.85 -5.48 14.32
N GLU A 35 6.67 -4.52 14.73
CA GLU A 35 7.01 -4.29 16.13
C GLU A 35 5.78 -3.94 16.96
N MET A 36 4.95 -3.02 16.47
CA MET A 36 3.71 -2.60 17.13
C MET A 36 2.71 -3.76 17.24
N MET A 37 2.52 -4.55 16.16
CA MET A 37 1.62 -5.71 16.18
C MET A 37 2.12 -6.77 17.18
N SER A 38 3.43 -7.04 17.18
CA SER A 38 4.04 -8.01 18.10
C SER A 38 3.92 -7.57 19.56
N ALA A 39 4.03 -6.26 19.84
CA ALA A 39 3.84 -5.72 21.19
C ALA A 39 2.38 -5.81 21.63
N ALA A 40 1.44 -5.42 20.76
CA ALA A 40 0.00 -5.48 21.03
C ALA A 40 -0.49 -6.91 21.26
N GLN A 41 0.06 -7.90 20.54
CA GLN A 41 -0.30 -9.31 20.69
C GLN A 41 0.00 -9.87 22.10
N ARG A 42 0.94 -9.24 22.84
CA ARG A 42 1.30 -9.63 24.21
C ARG A 42 0.47 -8.91 25.28
N ALA A 43 -0.43 -8.01 24.90
CA ALA A 43 -1.30 -7.32 25.84
C ALA A 43 -2.37 -8.26 26.42
N GLN A 44 -2.87 -7.90 27.60
CA GLN A 44 -3.94 -8.66 28.28
C GLN A 44 -5.25 -8.66 27.46
N ASP A 45 -5.57 -7.53 26.81
CA ASP A 45 -6.62 -7.43 25.79
C ASP A 45 -5.97 -7.23 24.41
N ALA A 46 -5.52 -8.34 23.83
CA ALA A 46 -4.82 -8.32 22.56
C ALA A 46 -5.68 -7.76 21.42
N ARG A 47 -7.01 -7.89 21.47
CA ARG A 47 -7.87 -7.41 20.38
C ARG A 47 -7.90 -5.89 20.34
N VAL A 48 -8.18 -5.25 21.47
CA VAL A 48 -8.19 -3.79 21.59
C VAL A 48 -6.82 -3.23 21.28
N ALA A 49 -5.76 -3.82 21.85
CA ALA A 49 -4.40 -3.36 21.62
C ALA A 49 -3.97 -3.45 20.15
N LEU A 50 -4.38 -4.50 19.42
CA LEU A 50 -4.08 -4.64 17.98
C LEU A 50 -4.79 -3.57 17.16
N ASP A 51 -6.06 -3.31 17.46
CA ASP A 51 -6.84 -2.30 16.74
C ASP A 51 -6.28 -0.89 16.99
N GLU A 52 -5.88 -0.57 18.22
CA GLU A 52 -5.20 0.69 18.58
C GLU A 52 -3.83 0.82 17.90
N ALA A 53 -3.00 -0.23 17.94
CA ALA A 53 -1.68 -0.21 17.33
C ALA A 53 -1.75 -0.01 15.80
N LYS A 54 -2.73 -0.63 15.13
CA LYS A 54 -2.94 -0.42 13.69
C LYS A 54 -3.37 1.02 13.39
N GLN A 55 -4.22 1.58 14.24
CA GLN A 55 -4.70 2.95 14.08
C GLN A 55 -3.57 3.96 14.30
N GLU A 56 -2.76 3.79 15.34
CA GLU A 56 -1.63 4.67 15.63
C GLU A 56 -0.59 4.63 14.49
N TRP A 57 -0.22 3.44 14.04
CA TRP A 57 0.70 3.27 12.92
C TRP A 57 0.18 4.01 11.67
N ALA A 58 -1.09 3.78 11.31
CA ALA A 58 -1.70 4.35 10.12
C ALA A 58 -1.83 5.88 10.19
N SER A 59 -2.26 6.41 11.34
CA SER A 59 -2.42 7.84 11.56
C SER A 59 -1.08 8.58 11.42
N SER A 60 0.03 7.99 11.85
CA SER A 60 1.36 8.60 11.72
C SER A 60 1.85 8.74 10.27
N LEU A 61 1.29 7.94 9.35
CA LEU A 61 1.69 7.87 7.93
C LEU A 61 0.62 8.42 6.98
N GLY A 62 -0.56 8.82 7.50
CA GLY A 62 -1.68 9.28 6.68
C GLY A 62 -2.32 8.17 5.82
N VAL A 63 -2.21 6.92 6.25
CA VAL A 63 -2.76 5.73 5.55
C VAL A 63 -3.91 5.11 6.37
N ARG A 64 -4.45 3.96 5.96
CA ARG A 64 -5.48 3.22 6.73
C ARG A 64 -4.85 2.10 7.56
N SER A 65 -5.49 1.77 8.68
CA SER A 65 -5.07 0.71 9.62
C SER A 65 -4.86 -0.66 8.97
N GLY A 66 -5.61 -0.96 7.91
CA GLY A 66 -5.47 -2.20 7.12
C GLY A 66 -4.35 -2.19 6.08
N ASP A 67 -3.71 -1.05 5.81
CA ASP A 67 -2.70 -0.94 4.75
C ASP A 67 -1.36 -1.59 5.15
N GLY A 68 -1.11 -1.72 6.46
CA GLY A 68 0.17 -2.20 7.01
C GLY A 68 0.50 -3.63 6.63
N ILE A 69 -0.50 -4.51 6.51
CA ILE A 69 -0.27 -5.91 6.13
C ILE A 69 0.24 -6.04 4.69
N LEU A 70 -0.31 -5.25 3.75
CA LEU A 70 0.20 -5.25 2.37
C LEU A 70 1.60 -4.63 2.28
N LEU A 71 1.87 -3.57 3.05
CA LEU A 71 3.21 -2.99 3.10
C LEU A 71 4.24 -3.97 3.68
N GLU A 72 3.87 -4.75 4.70
CA GLU A 72 4.71 -5.79 5.28
C GLU A 72 5.08 -6.87 4.25
N GLU A 73 4.11 -7.37 3.51
CA GLU A 73 4.34 -8.36 2.44
C GLU A 73 5.25 -7.80 1.34
N MET A 74 5.05 -6.52 0.97
CA MET A 74 5.91 -5.88 -0.03
C MET A 74 7.34 -5.66 0.49
N ALA A 75 7.50 -5.32 1.77
CA ALA A 75 8.82 -5.28 2.40
C ALA A 75 9.45 -6.68 2.54
N GLY A 76 8.64 -7.74 2.58
CA GLY A 76 9.04 -9.14 2.58
C GLY A 76 9.44 -9.70 1.20
N GLY A 77 9.18 -8.96 0.13
CA GLY A 77 9.61 -9.32 -1.23
C GLY A 77 8.49 -9.41 -2.27
N ALA A 78 7.22 -9.21 -1.89
CA ALA A 78 6.14 -9.10 -2.87
C ALA A 78 6.32 -7.82 -3.70
N VAL A 79 6.38 -7.94 -5.03
CA VAL A 79 6.60 -6.78 -5.92
C VAL A 79 5.39 -6.43 -6.74
N SER A 80 4.32 -7.23 -6.71
CA SER A 80 3.14 -7.02 -7.57
C SER A 80 1.84 -7.47 -6.89
N LEU A 81 0.69 -7.06 -7.45
CA LEU A 81 -0.63 -7.52 -6.98
C LEU A 81 -0.81 -9.03 -7.15
N ALA A 82 -0.15 -9.63 -8.14
CA ALA A 82 -0.15 -11.09 -8.31
C ALA A 82 0.58 -11.79 -7.15
N ASP A 83 1.70 -11.22 -6.67
CA ASP A 83 2.43 -11.78 -5.53
C ASP A 83 1.65 -11.62 -4.22
N LEU A 84 0.88 -10.54 -4.09
CA LEU A 84 0.03 -10.26 -2.93
C LEU A 84 -1.26 -11.10 -2.89
N GLN A 85 -1.58 -11.86 -3.94
CA GLN A 85 -2.85 -12.58 -4.03
C GLN A 85 -3.17 -13.47 -2.81
N PRO A 86 -2.22 -14.27 -2.25
CA PRO A 86 -2.49 -15.06 -1.06
C PRO A 86 -2.92 -14.21 0.14
N THR A 87 -2.29 -13.05 0.33
CA THR A 87 -2.62 -12.11 1.41
C THR A 87 -3.98 -11.48 1.20
N LEU A 88 -4.33 -11.14 -0.05
CA LEU A 88 -5.67 -10.61 -0.37
C LEU A 88 -6.76 -11.62 -0.04
N GLU A 89 -6.56 -12.90 -0.38
CA GLU A 89 -7.49 -13.98 -0.06
C GLU A 89 -7.61 -14.19 1.46
N ALA A 90 -6.48 -14.22 2.18
CA ALA A 90 -6.46 -14.36 3.64
C ALA A 90 -7.14 -13.19 4.37
N CYS A 91 -7.04 -11.98 3.81
CA CYS A 91 -7.64 -10.78 4.38
C CYS A 91 -9.05 -10.49 3.82
N ASN A 92 -9.58 -11.34 2.93
CA ASN A 92 -10.83 -11.13 2.21
C ASN A 92 -10.91 -9.76 1.51
N LEU A 93 -9.80 -9.31 0.92
CA LEU A 93 -9.69 -8.06 0.17
C LEU A 93 -9.97 -8.27 -1.31
N THR A 94 -10.78 -7.39 -1.88
CA THR A 94 -10.99 -7.34 -3.33
C THR A 94 -9.79 -6.73 -4.05
N LEU A 95 -9.63 -7.04 -5.34
CA LEU A 95 -8.61 -6.40 -6.19
C LEU A 95 -8.74 -4.87 -6.22
N ARG A 96 -9.96 -4.34 -6.12
CA ARG A 96 -10.22 -2.90 -6.06
C ARG A 96 -9.66 -2.30 -4.76
N GLU A 97 -9.89 -2.95 -3.63
CA GLU A 97 -9.36 -2.50 -2.34
C GLU A 97 -7.84 -2.56 -2.33
N ALA A 98 -7.25 -3.64 -2.84
CA ALA A 98 -5.80 -3.79 -2.96
C ALA A 98 -5.17 -2.66 -3.78
N ARG A 99 -5.74 -2.31 -4.94
CA ARG A 99 -5.28 -1.17 -5.73
C ARG A 99 -5.40 0.16 -4.96
N GLY A 100 -6.47 0.33 -4.19
CA GLY A 100 -6.63 1.50 -3.33
C GLY A 100 -5.59 1.57 -2.21
N VAL A 101 -5.14 0.42 -1.69
CA VAL A 101 -4.02 0.35 -0.72
C VAL A 101 -2.73 0.82 -1.41
N LEU A 102 -2.42 0.30 -2.60
CA LEU A 102 -1.23 0.71 -3.35
C LEU A 102 -1.22 2.22 -3.62
N ASP A 103 -2.34 2.80 -4.03
CA ASP A 103 -2.44 4.25 -4.25
C ASP A 103 -2.12 5.07 -2.98
N ARG A 104 -2.60 4.61 -1.81
CA ARG A 104 -2.31 5.25 -0.52
C ARG A 104 -0.85 5.10 -0.13
N LEU A 105 -0.26 3.92 -0.30
CA LEU A 105 1.15 3.67 -0.01
C LEU A 105 2.07 4.48 -0.94
N ILE A 106 1.70 4.66 -2.21
CA ILE A 106 2.41 5.54 -3.16
C ILE A 106 2.28 7.00 -2.72
N ALA A 107 1.07 7.46 -2.40
CA ALA A 107 0.84 8.83 -1.95
C ALA A 107 1.58 9.16 -0.65
N ALA A 108 1.78 8.17 0.23
CA ALA A 108 2.59 8.28 1.44
C ALA A 108 4.11 8.11 1.20
N GLY A 109 4.55 7.83 -0.03
CA GLY A 109 5.96 7.63 -0.37
C GLY A 109 6.58 6.34 0.18
N LEU A 110 5.76 5.36 0.55
CA LEU A 110 6.20 4.09 1.16
C LEU A 110 6.55 3.03 0.11
N ILE A 111 5.91 3.12 -1.06
CA ILE A 111 6.24 2.31 -2.23
C ILE A 111 6.29 3.21 -3.46
N GLU A 112 6.91 2.74 -4.51
CA GLU A 112 6.89 3.41 -5.81
C GLU A 112 6.85 2.40 -6.97
N PRO A 113 6.19 2.75 -8.09
CA PRO A 113 6.14 1.89 -9.28
C PRO A 113 7.53 1.78 -9.93
N LEU A 114 7.93 0.56 -10.29
CA LEU A 114 9.22 0.28 -10.94
C LEU A 114 9.20 0.50 -12.44
N GLU A 115 8.04 0.28 -13.07
CA GLU A 115 7.83 0.66 -14.45
C GLU A 115 7.13 2.02 -14.44
N GLY A 116 7.69 2.98 -15.20
CA GLY A 116 7.07 4.28 -15.35
C GLY A 116 5.59 4.09 -15.67
N ILE A 117 4.74 4.86 -14.99
CA ILE A 117 3.44 5.18 -15.58
C ILE A 117 3.81 5.83 -16.91
N THR A 118 3.87 5.04 -17.99
CA THR A 118 3.92 5.57 -19.35
C THR A 118 2.57 6.24 -19.51
N GLN A 119 2.47 7.46 -19.01
CA GLN A 119 1.58 8.43 -19.58
C GLN A 119 2.07 8.55 -21.01
N ASP A 120 1.34 7.93 -21.93
CA ASP A 120 1.34 8.34 -23.33
C ASP A 120 1.05 9.84 -23.32
N ARG A 121 2.12 10.62 -23.26
CA ARG A 121 2.10 12.05 -23.43
C ARG A 121 1.79 12.24 -24.90
N TRP A 122 0.51 12.39 -25.20
CA TRP A 122 0.02 12.97 -26.45
C TRP A 122 0.95 14.14 -26.80
N SER A 123 1.79 13.93 -27.81
CA SER A 123 2.52 15.01 -28.47
C SER A 123 1.54 15.63 -29.46
N PRO A 124 1.07 16.87 -29.28
CA PRO A 124 0.35 17.53 -30.35
C PRO A 124 1.33 17.57 -31.54
N ARG A 125 0.98 16.88 -32.63
CA ARG A 125 1.67 17.04 -33.90
C ARG A 125 1.59 18.52 -34.24
N SER A 126 2.70 19.23 -34.09
CA SER A 126 2.93 20.45 -34.84
C SER A 126 3.02 20.03 -36.31
N SER A 127 1.89 20.11 -37.01
CA SER A 127 1.88 20.08 -38.46
C SER A 127 2.45 21.40 -39.00
N PRO A 128 3.10 21.36 -40.18
CA PRO A 128 3.96 22.42 -40.70
C PRO A 128 3.24 23.71 -41.06
#